data_AF-A0A7C1SPH6-F1
#
_entry.id   AF-A0A7C1SPH6-F1
#
_cell.length_a   1.000
_cell.length_b   1.000
_cell.length_c   1.000
_cell.angle_alpha   90.00
_cell.angle_beta   90.00
_cell.angle_gamma   90.00
#
_symmetry.space_group_name_H-M   'P 1'
#
loop_
_entity.id
_entity.type
_entity.pdbx_description
1 polymer ?
#
loop_
_entity_poly.entity_id
_entity_poly.type
_entity_poly.pdbx_seq_one_letter_code
_entity_poly.pdbx_strand_id
1 'polypeptide(L)'
;MIQKLSKASPLVRLLAAMGSVIASFLIFWILVGSLPFAAVVVVSATIHELCHWFAFRKYGIRSGIVFFGFGAVTYPLDIKEDQISVELVTKTFWVYPAGVIGNLALGLLGLCLGPLASGWYLVSWINFLLALFNLAPASSFDGGKIVNAITFLFDKEREEKAVWLITATEAVAIFGTIQLMNTGVITQFIGIILVFFFGRDMLAKLLTNQHKGKLSPTEGGLSKQEAAKWAMVYFFLVSAAVIGLLFQLVYL
;
A
#
# COMPACT_ATOMS: atom_id res chain seq x y z
N MET A 1 2.33 9.36 -17.63
CA MET A 1 0.87 9.67 -17.63
C MET A 1 0.49 10.65 -16.53
N ILE A 2 0.85 10.38 -15.27
CA ILE A 2 0.53 11.23 -14.09
C ILE A 2 0.98 12.70 -14.28
N GLN A 3 2.20 12.95 -14.78
CA GLN A 3 2.67 14.31 -15.08
C GLN A 3 1.89 15.03 -16.20
N LYS A 4 1.24 14.29 -17.11
CA LYS A 4 0.37 14.91 -18.13
C LYS A 4 -0.99 15.26 -17.52
N LEU A 5 -1.54 14.39 -16.66
CA LEU A 5 -2.78 14.63 -15.94
C LEU A 5 -2.66 15.76 -14.92
N SER A 6 -1.51 15.93 -14.27
CA SER A 6 -1.31 17.03 -13.31
C SER A 6 -1.39 18.42 -13.95
N LYS A 7 -1.03 18.52 -15.25
CA LYS A 7 -1.12 19.74 -16.07
C LYS A 7 -2.49 19.96 -16.73
N ALA A 8 -3.40 19.01 -16.64
CA ALA A 8 -4.73 19.13 -17.25
C ALA A 8 -5.63 20.09 -16.46
N SER A 9 -6.70 20.58 -17.11
CA SER A 9 -7.68 21.46 -16.45
C SER A 9 -8.35 20.75 -15.26
N PRO A 10 -8.84 21.49 -14.24
CA PRO A 10 -9.56 20.91 -13.10
C PRO A 10 -10.69 19.96 -13.51
N LEU A 11 -11.46 20.33 -14.53
CA LEU A 11 -12.57 19.52 -15.04
C LEU A 11 -12.07 18.18 -15.61
N VAL A 12 -11.02 18.19 -16.42
CA VAL A 12 -10.46 16.95 -17.01
C VAL A 12 -9.93 16.02 -15.92
N ARG A 13 -9.28 16.56 -14.89
CA ARG A 13 -8.80 15.77 -13.74
C ARG A 13 -9.95 15.13 -12.96
N LEU A 14 -11.02 15.89 -12.73
CA LEU A 14 -12.23 15.40 -12.06
C LEU A 14 -12.89 14.27 -12.86
N LEU A 15 -13.09 14.47 -14.17
CA LEU A 15 -13.70 13.45 -15.03
C LEU A 15 -12.85 12.18 -15.10
N ALA A 16 -11.52 12.31 -15.21
CA ALA A 16 -10.62 11.16 -15.19
C ALA A 16 -10.65 10.40 -13.85
N ALA A 17 -10.74 11.13 -12.73
CA ALA A 17 -10.89 10.53 -11.41
C ALA A 17 -12.22 9.78 -11.29
N MET A 18 -13.33 10.42 -11.64
CA MET A 18 -14.67 9.81 -11.61
C MET A 18 -14.75 8.58 -12.53
N GLY A 19 -14.23 8.68 -13.75
CA GLY A 19 -14.19 7.55 -14.69
C GLY A 19 -13.39 6.37 -14.15
N SER A 20 -12.26 6.64 -13.48
CA SER A 20 -11.42 5.59 -12.87
C SER A 20 -12.08 4.94 -11.66
N VAL A 21 -12.77 5.72 -10.80
CA VAL A 21 -13.56 5.17 -9.68
C VAL A 21 -14.68 4.27 -10.18
N ILE A 22 -15.44 4.73 -11.18
CA ILE A 22 -16.52 3.95 -11.81
C ILE A 22 -15.94 2.68 -12.45
N ALA A 23 -14.83 2.78 -13.18
CA ALA A 23 -14.19 1.63 -13.80
C ALA A 23 -13.74 0.60 -12.75
N SER A 24 -13.03 1.03 -11.68
CA SER A 24 -12.66 0.16 -10.56
C SER A 24 -13.86 -0.56 -9.96
N PHE A 25 -14.93 0.19 -9.69
CA PHE A 25 -16.16 -0.35 -9.12
C PHE A 25 -16.76 -1.43 -10.04
N LEU A 26 -16.93 -1.12 -11.33
CA LEU A 26 -17.48 -2.05 -12.31
C LEU A 26 -16.61 -3.30 -12.44
N ILE A 27 -15.29 -3.15 -12.46
CA ILE A 27 -14.36 -4.29 -12.54
C ILE A 27 -14.51 -5.19 -11.32
N PHE A 28 -14.47 -4.65 -10.10
CA PHE A 28 -14.64 -5.47 -8.89
C PHE A 28 -16.02 -6.11 -8.83
N TRP A 29 -17.05 -5.40 -9.26
CA TRP A 29 -18.40 -5.97 -9.32
C TRP A 29 -18.50 -7.10 -10.34
N ILE A 30 -17.96 -6.95 -11.55
CA ILE A 30 -17.98 -8.00 -12.58
C ILE A 30 -17.16 -9.22 -12.16
N LEU A 31 -15.98 -9.01 -11.58
CA LEU A 31 -15.08 -10.10 -11.19
C LEU A 31 -15.61 -10.93 -10.02
N VAL A 32 -16.26 -10.28 -9.04
CA VAL A 32 -16.69 -10.93 -7.79
C VAL A 32 -18.19 -11.20 -7.74
N GLY A 33 -18.99 -10.51 -8.57
CA GLY A 33 -20.45 -10.62 -8.60
C GLY A 33 -21.17 -9.93 -7.43
N SER A 34 -20.46 -9.14 -6.61
CA SER A 34 -21.00 -8.55 -5.38
C SER A 34 -20.88 -7.02 -5.37
N LEU A 35 -22.02 -6.32 -5.42
CA LEU A 35 -22.10 -4.85 -5.31
C LEU A 35 -21.55 -4.32 -3.97
N PRO A 36 -21.93 -4.89 -2.80
CA PRO A 36 -21.36 -4.46 -1.53
C PRO A 36 -19.84 -4.62 -1.47
N PHE A 37 -19.30 -5.72 -2.01
CA PHE A 37 -17.85 -5.94 -2.07
C PHE A 37 -17.17 -4.84 -2.87
N ALA A 38 -17.64 -4.59 -4.11
CA ALA A 38 -17.07 -3.55 -4.97
C ALA A 38 -17.12 -2.16 -4.32
N ALA A 39 -18.24 -1.81 -3.67
CA ALA A 39 -18.38 -0.56 -2.95
C ALA A 39 -17.37 -0.43 -1.81
N VAL A 40 -17.25 -1.46 -0.97
CA VAL A 40 -16.35 -1.44 0.18
C VAL A 40 -14.89 -1.38 -0.27
N VAL A 41 -14.47 -2.13 -1.30
CA VAL A 41 -13.10 -2.06 -1.83
C VAL A 41 -12.77 -0.65 -2.33
N VAL A 42 -13.64 -0.06 -3.16
CA VAL A 42 -13.39 1.27 -3.74
C VAL A 42 -13.37 2.35 -2.67
N VAL A 43 -14.30 2.32 -1.71
CA VAL A 43 -14.32 3.27 -0.59
C VAL A 43 -13.09 3.09 0.29
N SER A 44 -12.72 1.85 0.61
CA SER A 44 -11.56 1.55 1.48
C SER A 44 -10.23 1.94 0.85
N ALA A 45 -10.07 1.71 -0.47
CA ALA A 45 -8.92 2.19 -1.24
C ALA A 45 -8.89 3.73 -1.34
N THR A 46 -10.05 4.37 -1.46
CA THR A 46 -10.13 5.84 -1.45
C THR A 46 -9.71 6.40 -0.10
N ILE A 47 -10.18 5.81 1.01
CA ILE A 47 -9.80 6.24 2.36
C ILE A 47 -8.30 6.01 2.61
N HIS A 48 -7.75 4.89 2.14
CA HIS A 48 -6.31 4.63 2.18
C HIS A 48 -5.49 5.78 1.56
N GLU A 49 -5.85 6.20 0.35
CA GLU A 49 -5.16 7.29 -0.34
C GLU A 49 -5.39 8.65 0.33
N LEU A 50 -6.59 8.90 0.88
CA LEU A 50 -6.84 10.09 1.67
C LEU A 50 -5.93 10.14 2.91
N CYS A 51 -5.64 9.02 3.56
CA CYS A 51 -4.72 8.98 4.70
C CYS A 51 -3.30 9.41 4.29
N HIS A 52 -2.78 8.97 3.14
CA HIS A 52 -1.51 9.48 2.61
C HIS A 52 -1.57 10.98 2.33
N TRP A 53 -2.64 11.44 1.71
CA TRP A 53 -2.80 12.85 1.38
C TRP A 53 -2.82 13.74 2.63
N PHE A 54 -3.52 13.33 3.69
CA PHE A 54 -3.50 14.00 4.99
C PHE A 54 -2.09 13.98 5.61
N ALA A 55 -1.39 12.85 5.54
CA ALA A 55 -0.04 12.75 6.04
C ALA A 55 0.93 13.68 5.30
N PHE A 56 0.87 13.74 3.96
CA PHE A 56 1.66 14.70 3.17
C PHE A 56 1.41 16.15 3.62
N ARG A 57 0.14 16.53 3.82
CA ARG A 57 -0.22 17.89 4.30
C ARG A 57 0.35 18.20 5.68
N LYS A 58 0.35 17.22 6.60
CA LYS A 58 0.92 17.39 7.94
C LYS A 58 2.42 17.73 7.90
N TYR A 59 3.14 17.25 6.89
CA TYR A 59 4.56 17.55 6.68
C TYR A 59 4.81 18.74 5.74
N GLY A 60 3.78 19.52 5.40
CA GLY A 60 3.91 20.69 4.53
C GLY A 60 4.18 20.35 3.06
N ILE A 61 4.00 19.09 2.64
CA ILE A 61 4.21 18.64 1.27
C ILE A 61 2.90 18.71 0.52
N ARG A 62 2.85 19.43 -0.61
CA ARG A 62 1.66 19.40 -1.47
C ARG A 62 1.61 18.07 -2.19
N SER A 63 0.45 17.44 -2.17
CA SER A 63 0.18 16.17 -2.84
C SER A 63 -1.12 16.22 -3.63
N GLY A 64 -1.19 15.39 -4.67
CA GLY A 64 -2.40 15.13 -5.44
C GLY A 64 -2.78 13.66 -5.33
N ILE A 65 -4.06 13.37 -5.48
CA ILE A 65 -4.59 12.01 -5.63
C ILE A 65 -5.01 11.85 -7.10
N VAL A 66 -4.58 10.77 -7.74
CA VAL A 66 -5.06 10.38 -9.06
C VAL A 66 -5.56 8.95 -8.99
N PHE A 67 -6.80 8.74 -9.44
CA PHE A 67 -7.35 7.40 -9.63
C PHE A 67 -6.87 6.84 -10.96
N PHE A 68 -6.45 5.58 -10.97
CA PHE A 68 -6.04 4.89 -12.19
C PHE A 68 -6.14 3.37 -12.04
N GLY A 69 -6.78 2.70 -13.00
CA GLY A 69 -6.88 1.25 -13.04
C GLY A 69 -7.69 0.69 -11.88
N PHE A 70 -7.06 -0.14 -11.02
CA PHE A 70 -7.67 -0.84 -9.88
C PHE A 70 -7.59 -0.06 -8.55
N GLY A 71 -7.19 1.21 -8.56
CA GLY A 71 -7.02 1.97 -7.33
C GLY A 71 -6.79 3.47 -7.54
N ALA A 72 -6.18 4.10 -6.54
CA ALA A 72 -5.68 5.46 -6.62
C ALA A 72 -4.22 5.50 -6.17
N VAL A 73 -3.56 6.61 -6.49
CA VAL A 73 -2.19 6.87 -6.07
C VAL A 73 -2.11 8.33 -5.62
N THR A 74 -1.63 8.51 -4.40
CA THR A 74 -1.24 9.79 -3.86
C THR A 74 0.22 10.05 -4.20
N TYR A 75 0.51 11.21 -4.80
CA TYR A 75 1.86 11.60 -5.20
C TYR A 75 2.18 13.02 -4.76
N PRO A 76 3.44 13.30 -4.39
CA PRO A 76 3.89 14.65 -4.10
C PRO A 76 3.96 15.49 -5.39
N LEU A 77 3.60 16.77 -5.30
CA LEU A 77 3.60 17.72 -6.42
C LEU A 77 4.90 18.53 -6.52
N ASP A 78 5.55 18.78 -5.38
CA ASP A 78 6.66 19.74 -5.29
C ASP A 78 8.04 19.08 -5.14
N ILE A 79 8.12 17.74 -5.15
CA ILE A 79 9.38 17.01 -4.98
C ILE A 79 9.95 16.66 -6.35
N LYS A 80 11.14 17.18 -6.68
CA LYS A 80 11.91 16.74 -7.84
C LYS A 80 12.85 15.59 -7.45
N GLU A 81 13.14 14.72 -8.41
CA GLU A 81 13.93 13.48 -8.22
C GLU A 81 15.39 13.76 -7.84
N ASP A 82 15.91 14.93 -8.19
CA ASP A 82 17.25 15.43 -7.81
C ASP A 82 17.30 16.09 -6.42
N GLN A 83 16.16 16.22 -5.73
CA GLN A 83 16.05 16.86 -4.40
C GLN A 83 15.82 15.85 -3.26
N ILE A 84 16.07 14.56 -3.48
CA ILE A 84 15.93 13.52 -2.47
C ILE A 84 17.04 13.67 -1.42
N SER A 85 16.71 14.34 -0.31
CA SER A 85 17.58 14.50 0.87
C SER A 85 17.17 13.54 2.00
N VAL A 86 18.08 13.27 2.94
CA VAL A 86 17.77 12.47 4.14
C VAL A 86 16.61 13.08 4.94
N GLU A 87 16.56 14.41 5.04
CA GLU A 87 15.46 15.11 5.71
C GLU A 87 14.11 14.82 5.03
N LEU A 88 14.09 14.84 3.69
CA LEU A 88 12.89 14.55 2.92
C LEU A 88 12.46 13.10 3.06
N VAL A 89 13.40 12.15 3.02
CA VAL A 89 13.13 10.72 3.25
C VAL A 89 12.60 10.48 4.66
N THR A 90 13.17 11.14 5.67
CA THR A 90 12.72 11.05 7.07
C THR A 90 11.32 11.64 7.25
N LYS A 91 11.01 12.78 6.62
CA LYS A 91 9.66 13.37 6.63
C LYS A 91 8.64 12.50 5.90
N THR A 92 9.02 11.91 4.78
CA THR A 92 8.11 11.08 3.96
C THR A 92 7.96 9.66 4.47
N PHE A 93 8.88 9.16 5.30
CA PHE A 93 8.78 7.85 5.94
C PHE A 93 7.42 7.63 6.61
N TRP A 94 6.93 8.62 7.35
CA TRP A 94 5.65 8.57 8.06
C TRP A 94 4.42 8.71 7.16
N VAL A 95 4.61 9.16 5.93
CA VAL A 95 3.53 9.25 4.95
C VAL A 95 3.16 7.87 4.44
N TYR A 96 4.13 6.98 4.25
CA TYR A 96 3.89 5.64 3.68
C TYR A 96 3.09 4.69 4.57
N PRO A 97 3.26 4.60 5.91
CA PRO A 97 2.38 3.78 6.73
C PRO A 97 0.98 4.40 6.92
N ALA A 98 0.73 5.64 6.51
CA ALA A 98 -0.54 6.32 6.79
C ALA A 98 -1.74 5.60 6.16
N GLY A 99 -1.63 5.17 4.90
CA GLY A 99 -2.68 4.40 4.22
C GLY A 99 -2.96 3.07 4.94
N VAL A 100 -1.91 2.32 5.27
CA VAL A 100 -1.98 1.07 6.04
C VAL A 100 -2.65 1.29 7.39
N ILE A 101 -2.24 2.30 8.16
CA ILE A 101 -2.83 2.64 9.46
C ILE A 101 -4.31 2.98 9.31
N GLY A 102 -4.68 3.73 8.27
CA GLY A 102 -6.07 4.06 7.94
C GLY A 102 -6.92 2.80 7.72
N ASN A 103 -6.43 1.87 6.90
CA ASN A 103 -7.15 0.60 6.71
C ASN A 103 -7.15 -0.26 7.97
N LEU A 104 -6.06 -0.35 8.74
CA LEU A 104 -6.08 -1.10 10.01
C LEU A 104 -7.15 -0.56 10.96
N ALA A 105 -7.28 0.77 11.07
CA ALA A 105 -8.31 1.40 11.89
C ALA A 105 -9.73 1.09 11.39
N LEU A 106 -9.97 1.16 10.08
CA LEU A 106 -11.25 0.75 9.47
C LEU A 106 -11.52 -0.75 9.62
N GLY A 107 -10.48 -1.57 9.56
CA GLY A 107 -10.50 -3.01 9.77
C GLY A 107 -11.03 -3.33 11.17
N LEU A 108 -10.41 -2.72 12.19
CA LEU A 108 -10.82 -2.84 13.58
C LEU A 108 -12.24 -2.31 13.82
N LEU A 109 -12.59 -1.17 13.22
CA LEU A 109 -13.95 -0.63 13.31
C LEU A 109 -14.99 -1.61 12.75
N GLY A 110 -14.72 -2.19 11.57
CA GLY A 110 -15.59 -3.21 10.99
C GLY A 110 -15.71 -4.47 11.85
N LEU A 111 -14.62 -4.88 12.51
CA LEU A 111 -14.65 -6.02 13.44
C LEU A 111 -15.52 -5.73 14.67
N CYS A 112 -15.37 -4.53 15.26
CA CYS A 112 -16.16 -4.11 16.42
C CYS A 112 -17.65 -3.96 16.10
N LEU A 113 -17.99 -3.50 14.90
CA LEU A 113 -19.37 -3.28 14.47
C LEU A 113 -20.00 -4.51 13.78
N GLY A 114 -19.21 -5.53 13.45
CA GLY A 114 -19.65 -6.79 12.86
C GLY A 114 -20.84 -7.45 13.57
N PRO A 115 -20.84 -7.57 14.91
CA PRO A 115 -21.97 -8.13 15.65
C PRO A 115 -23.28 -7.36 15.51
N LEU A 116 -23.22 -6.06 15.14
CA LEU A 116 -24.40 -5.22 14.96
C LEU A 116 -25.00 -5.37 13.55
N ALA A 117 -24.16 -5.57 12.54
CA ALA A 117 -24.59 -5.89 11.18
C ALA A 117 -23.47 -6.60 10.42
N SER A 118 -23.78 -7.77 9.85
CA SER A 118 -22.79 -8.64 9.21
C SER A 118 -22.02 -8.00 8.06
N GLY A 119 -22.57 -6.96 7.41
CA GLY A 119 -21.88 -6.16 6.40
C GLY A 119 -20.60 -5.48 6.92
N TRP A 120 -20.47 -5.23 8.22
CA TRP A 120 -19.24 -4.68 8.80
C TRP A 120 -18.09 -5.67 8.85
N TYR A 121 -18.35 -6.99 8.89
CA TYR A 121 -17.29 -7.98 8.74
C TYR A 121 -16.64 -7.90 7.35
N LEU A 122 -17.43 -7.62 6.30
CA LEU A 122 -16.89 -7.38 4.95
C LEU A 122 -15.97 -6.15 4.92
N VAL A 123 -16.36 -5.06 5.60
CA VAL A 123 -15.49 -3.87 5.79
C VAL A 123 -14.20 -4.27 6.50
N SER A 124 -14.31 -5.03 7.58
CA SER A 124 -13.16 -5.48 8.36
C SER A 124 -12.16 -6.27 7.50
N TRP A 125 -12.66 -7.30 6.83
CA TRP A 125 -11.86 -8.20 5.98
C TRP A 125 -11.15 -7.46 4.86
N ILE A 126 -11.87 -6.65 4.09
CA ILE A 126 -11.29 -5.92 2.95
C ILE A 126 -10.18 -4.98 3.45
N ASN A 127 -10.40 -4.29 4.56
CA ASN A 127 -9.44 -3.34 5.08
C ASN A 127 -8.19 -4.02 5.65
N PHE A 128 -8.32 -5.14 6.37
CA PHE A 128 -7.15 -5.90 6.81
C PHE A 128 -6.36 -6.49 5.63
N LEU A 129 -7.05 -6.98 4.60
CA LEU A 129 -6.39 -7.45 3.37
C LEU A 129 -5.65 -6.32 2.66
N LEU A 130 -6.29 -5.16 2.48
CA LEU A 130 -5.65 -3.99 1.87
C LEU A 130 -4.44 -3.52 2.67
N ALA A 131 -4.53 -3.52 4.02
CA ALA A 131 -3.40 -3.20 4.89
C ALA A 131 -2.26 -4.21 4.73
N LEU A 132 -2.56 -5.51 4.73
CA LEU A 132 -1.57 -6.58 4.58
C LEU A 132 -0.87 -6.49 3.21
N PHE A 133 -1.62 -6.35 2.12
CA PHE A 133 -1.02 -6.23 0.78
C PHE A 133 -0.21 -4.95 0.63
N ASN A 134 -0.67 -3.83 1.18
CA ASN A 134 0.10 -2.58 1.11
C ASN A 134 1.31 -2.58 2.03
N LEU A 135 1.40 -3.49 3.00
CA LEU A 135 2.63 -3.72 3.74
C LEU A 135 3.64 -4.57 2.98
N ALA A 136 3.29 -5.16 1.83
CA ALA A 136 4.24 -5.99 1.10
C ALA A 136 5.49 -5.20 0.63
N PRO A 137 6.72 -5.75 0.74
CA PRO A 137 7.97 -5.09 0.39
C PRO A 137 8.22 -5.10 -1.13
N ALA A 138 7.16 -4.91 -1.92
CA ALA A 138 7.28 -4.68 -3.36
C ALA A 138 7.18 -3.19 -3.63
N SER A 139 7.96 -2.71 -4.62
CA SER A 139 8.04 -1.30 -5.05
C SER A 139 6.68 -0.65 -5.33
N SER A 140 5.69 -1.48 -5.68
CA SER A 140 4.34 -1.09 -6.07
C SER A 140 3.41 -0.82 -4.87
N PHE A 141 3.77 -1.33 -3.69
CA PHE A 141 3.04 -1.19 -2.44
C PHE A 141 3.77 -0.23 -1.49
N ASP A 142 3.10 0.22 -0.43
CA ASP A 142 3.71 1.14 0.53
C ASP A 142 4.81 0.49 1.36
N GLY A 143 4.72 -0.80 1.63
CA GLY A 143 5.73 -1.58 2.32
C GLY A 143 7.07 -1.52 1.60
N GLY A 144 7.07 -1.60 0.26
CA GLY A 144 8.27 -1.39 -0.54
C GLY A 144 8.84 0.03 -0.40
N LYS A 145 7.99 1.06 -0.28
CA LYS A 145 8.45 2.44 -0.04
C LYS A 145 9.01 2.62 1.37
N ILE A 146 8.39 1.98 2.37
CA ILE A 146 8.87 1.98 3.76
C ILE A 146 10.22 1.28 3.82
N VAL A 147 10.33 0.09 3.23
CA VAL A 147 11.59 -0.66 3.12
C VAL A 147 12.63 0.17 2.38
N ASN A 148 12.32 0.79 1.24
CA ASN A 148 13.26 1.65 0.52
C ASN A 148 13.71 2.88 1.33
N ALA A 149 12.80 3.49 2.09
CA ALA A 149 13.14 4.59 2.98
C ALA A 149 14.07 4.10 4.11
N ILE A 150 13.78 2.93 4.69
CA ILE A 150 14.66 2.26 5.65
C ILE A 150 16.01 2.00 5.01
N THR A 151 16.09 1.34 3.86
CA THR A 151 17.36 1.00 3.21
C THR A 151 18.17 2.24 2.84
N PHE A 152 17.53 3.32 2.39
CA PHE A 152 18.20 4.60 2.18
C PHE A 152 18.84 5.17 3.45
N LEU A 153 18.27 4.86 4.62
CA LEU A 153 18.76 5.29 5.93
C LEU A 153 19.78 4.31 6.55
N PHE A 154 20.04 3.15 5.93
CA PHE A 154 20.94 2.07 6.41
C PHE A 154 22.02 1.71 5.36
N ASP A 155 23.03 0.93 5.75
CA ASP A 155 24.17 0.54 4.89
C ASP A 155 23.87 -0.69 4.00
N LYS A 156 24.36 -0.68 2.74
CA LYS A 156 23.93 -1.53 1.61
C LYS A 156 24.12 -3.05 1.77
N GLU A 157 25.02 -3.51 2.64
CA GLU A 157 25.29 -4.96 2.77
C GLU A 157 24.33 -5.70 3.71
N ARG A 158 23.72 -5.00 4.68
CA ARG A 158 22.67 -5.57 5.54
C ARG A 158 21.29 -5.58 4.84
N GLU A 159 21.21 -4.89 3.71
CA GLU A 159 20.05 -4.60 2.86
C GLU A 159 19.45 -5.84 2.22
N GLU A 160 20.25 -6.65 1.50
CA GLU A 160 19.73 -7.81 0.77
C GLU A 160 19.14 -8.86 1.70
N LYS A 161 19.76 -9.09 2.86
CA LYS A 161 19.32 -10.12 3.82
C LYS A 161 18.04 -9.73 4.54
N ALA A 162 17.90 -8.46 4.94
CA ALA A 162 16.69 -7.99 5.62
C ALA A 162 15.48 -7.96 4.67
N VAL A 163 15.67 -7.49 3.44
CA VAL A 163 14.63 -7.48 2.41
C VAL A 163 14.20 -8.91 2.05
N TRP A 164 15.15 -9.84 1.89
CA TRP A 164 14.83 -11.25 1.65
C TRP A 164 14.09 -11.90 2.82
N LEU A 165 14.50 -11.64 4.06
CA LEU A 165 13.86 -12.24 5.23
C LEU A 165 12.42 -11.73 5.39
N ILE A 166 12.19 -10.42 5.23
CA ILE A 166 10.86 -9.81 5.29
C ILE A 166 9.98 -10.31 4.14
N THR A 167 10.50 -10.33 2.91
CA THR A 167 9.79 -10.86 1.74
C THR A 167 9.42 -12.33 1.90
N ALA A 168 10.31 -13.15 2.46
CA ALA A 168 10.06 -14.56 2.72
C ALA A 168 9.01 -14.76 3.84
N THR A 169 9.11 -14.01 4.95
CA THR A 169 8.13 -14.07 6.04
C THR A 169 6.73 -13.68 5.56
N GLU A 170 6.62 -12.67 4.70
CA GLU A 170 5.34 -12.24 4.17
C GLU A 170 4.80 -13.13 3.06
N ALA A 171 5.65 -13.67 2.18
CA ALA A 171 5.23 -14.69 1.22
C ALA A 171 4.65 -15.91 1.94
N VAL A 172 5.23 -16.32 3.06
CA VAL A 172 4.71 -17.39 3.93
C VAL A 172 3.40 -16.97 4.61
N ALA A 173 3.28 -15.72 5.09
CA ALA A 173 2.04 -15.23 5.70
C ALA A 173 0.89 -15.14 4.68
N ILE A 174 1.15 -14.63 3.48
CA ILE A 174 0.19 -14.54 2.38
C ILE A 174 -0.20 -15.94 1.90
N PHE A 175 0.77 -16.82 1.67
CA PHE A 175 0.51 -18.20 1.25
C PHE A 175 -0.26 -18.98 2.32
N GLY A 176 0.10 -18.85 3.59
CA GLY A 176 -0.61 -19.44 4.72
C GLY A 176 -2.05 -18.91 4.82
N THR A 177 -2.25 -17.61 4.62
CA THR A 177 -3.58 -17.00 4.60
C THR A 177 -4.42 -17.51 3.42
N ILE A 178 -3.83 -17.62 2.22
CA ILE A 178 -4.49 -18.19 1.03
C ILE A 178 -4.89 -19.65 1.23
N GLN A 179 -4.03 -20.46 1.86
CA GLN A 179 -4.32 -21.87 2.14
C GLN A 179 -5.37 -22.06 3.23
N LEU A 180 -5.43 -21.16 4.22
CA LEU A 180 -6.50 -21.13 5.22
C LEU A 180 -7.84 -20.69 4.59
N MET A 181 -7.80 -19.91 3.51
CA MET A 181 -8.97 -19.39 2.78
C MET A 181 -9.48 -20.33 1.69
N ASN A 182 -9.64 -21.64 1.97
CA ASN A 182 -10.06 -22.68 1.01
C ASN A 182 -11.54 -22.54 0.51
N THR A 183 -11.92 -21.34 0.05
CA THR A 183 -13.27 -20.92 -0.40
C THR A 183 -13.17 -20.06 -1.67
N GLY A 184 -12.93 -20.73 -2.81
CA GLY A 184 -13.28 -20.34 -4.19
C GLY A 184 -13.02 -18.90 -4.70
N VAL A 185 -13.72 -17.90 -4.15
CA VAL A 185 -13.81 -16.53 -4.71
C VAL A 185 -12.69 -15.62 -4.21
N ILE A 186 -12.27 -15.79 -2.95
CA ILE A 186 -11.21 -14.95 -2.34
C ILE A 186 -9.84 -15.30 -2.91
N THR A 187 -9.59 -16.59 -3.18
CA THR A 187 -8.37 -17.07 -3.84
C THR A 187 -8.20 -16.47 -5.24
N GLN A 188 -9.30 -16.33 -6.00
CA GLN A 188 -9.28 -15.71 -7.33
C GLN A 188 -8.96 -14.21 -7.25
N PHE A 189 -9.56 -13.49 -6.30
CA PHE A 189 -9.29 -12.07 -6.06
C PHE A 189 -7.82 -11.81 -5.71
N ILE A 190 -7.27 -12.59 -4.78
CA ILE A 190 -5.86 -12.51 -4.38
C ILE A 190 -4.95 -12.85 -5.56
N GLY A 191 -5.27 -13.90 -6.33
CA GLY A 191 -4.52 -14.27 -7.54
C GLY A 191 -4.47 -13.15 -8.57
N ILE A 192 -5.58 -12.45 -8.82
CA ILE A 192 -5.65 -11.33 -9.78
C ILE A 192 -4.80 -10.14 -9.31
N ILE A 193 -4.87 -9.78 -8.03
CA ILE A 193 -4.04 -8.70 -7.45
C ILE A 193 -2.57 -9.05 -7.60
N LEU A 194 -2.17 -10.27 -7.21
CA LEU A 194 -0.77 -10.68 -7.30
C LEU A 194 -0.29 -10.68 -8.76
N VAL A 195 -1.04 -11.24 -9.70
CA VAL A 195 -0.67 -11.24 -11.13
C VAL A 195 -0.56 -9.82 -11.69
N PHE A 196 -1.48 -8.91 -11.34
CA PHE A 196 -1.46 -7.54 -11.84
C PHE A 196 -0.26 -6.76 -11.28
N PHE A 197 -0.04 -6.80 -9.97
CA PHE A 197 1.03 -6.02 -9.34
C PHE A 197 2.42 -6.61 -9.55
N PHE A 198 2.60 -7.93 -9.42
CA PHE A 198 3.88 -8.59 -9.71
C PHE A 198 4.18 -8.60 -11.21
N GLY A 199 3.18 -8.82 -12.06
CA GLY A 199 3.34 -8.75 -13.52
C GLY A 199 3.78 -7.37 -13.98
N ARG A 200 3.19 -6.30 -13.41
CA ARG A 200 3.59 -4.92 -13.68
C ARG A 200 5.03 -4.63 -13.23
N ASP A 201 5.40 -5.02 -11.99
CA ASP A 201 6.73 -4.73 -11.46
C ASP A 201 7.84 -5.53 -12.16
N MET A 202 7.56 -6.80 -12.51
CA MET A 202 8.47 -7.62 -13.31
C MET A 202 8.64 -7.03 -14.72
N LEU A 203 7.55 -6.62 -15.37
CA LEU A 203 7.61 -5.97 -16.67
C LEU A 203 8.37 -4.64 -16.60
N ALA A 204 8.12 -3.82 -15.56
CA ALA A 204 8.86 -2.57 -15.35
C ALA A 204 10.36 -2.82 -15.20
N LYS A 205 10.77 -3.77 -14.35
CA LYS A 205 12.18 -4.14 -14.15
C LYS A 205 12.86 -4.69 -15.41
N LEU A 206 12.13 -5.47 -16.21
CA LEU A 206 12.62 -5.96 -17.51
C LEU A 206 12.82 -4.82 -18.51
N LEU A 207 11.94 -3.82 -18.48
CA LEU A 207 12.01 -2.64 -19.36
C LEU A 207 13.04 -1.59 -18.88
N THR A 208 13.30 -1.49 -17.57
CA THR A 208 14.19 -0.47 -16.98
C THR A 208 15.62 -0.96 -16.73
N ASN A 209 15.95 -2.20 -17.09
CA ASN A 209 17.31 -2.79 -16.93
C ASN A 209 18.41 -2.11 -17.79
N GLN A 210 18.14 -0.93 -18.37
CA GLN A 210 19.11 -0.12 -19.10
C GLN A 210 19.77 1.01 -18.31
N HIS A 211 19.28 1.45 -17.13
CA HIS A 211 19.87 2.61 -16.44
C HIS A 211 20.07 2.39 -14.93
N LYS A 212 21.20 1.76 -14.55
CA LYS A 212 21.72 1.83 -13.17
C LYS A 212 22.64 3.05 -13.02
N GLY A 213 22.05 4.20 -12.64
CA GLY A 213 22.80 5.34 -12.11
C GLY A 213 23.13 5.12 -10.63
N LYS A 214 24.42 5.22 -10.26
CA LYS A 214 24.90 5.13 -8.88
C LYS A 214 24.50 6.40 -8.11
N LEU A 215 23.59 6.29 -7.14
CA LEU A 215 23.47 7.27 -6.07
C LEU A 215 24.43 6.84 -4.94
N SER A 216 25.36 7.74 -4.58
CA SER A 216 26.27 7.59 -3.44
C SER A 216 25.55 7.96 -2.15
N PRO A 217 25.71 7.19 -1.05
CA PRO A 217 25.15 7.59 0.24
C PRO A 217 25.84 8.87 0.71
N THR A 218 25.11 9.96 0.87
CA THR A 218 25.63 11.18 1.52
C THR A 218 25.60 11.00 3.04
N GLU A 219 26.68 11.41 3.70
CA GLU A 219 26.86 11.39 5.14
C GLU A 219 25.72 12.15 5.86
N GLY A 220 24.84 11.40 6.52
CA GLY A 220 23.70 11.97 7.25
C GLY A 220 22.69 10.93 7.74
N GLY A 221 23.06 9.66 7.84
CA GLY A 221 22.15 8.59 8.27
C GLY A 221 21.65 8.77 9.70
N LEU A 222 20.43 8.29 9.98
CA LEU A 222 19.88 8.23 11.33
C LEU A 222 20.77 7.40 12.26
N SER A 223 20.69 7.68 13.56
CA SER A 223 21.39 6.85 14.54
C SER A 223 20.86 5.41 14.50
N LYS A 224 21.73 4.41 14.75
CA LYS A 224 21.36 2.98 14.78
C LYS A 224 20.13 2.70 15.66
N GLN A 225 19.94 3.51 16.72
CA GLN A 225 18.84 3.38 17.66
C GLN A 225 17.50 3.88 17.06
N GLU A 226 17.50 4.97 16.30
CA GLU A 226 16.31 5.45 15.58
C GLU A 226 15.91 4.46 14.48
N ALA A 227 16.91 3.96 13.78
CA ALA A 227 16.74 3.04 12.69
C ALA A 227 16.13 1.68 13.17
N ALA A 228 16.56 1.16 14.33
CA ALA A 228 15.96 0.00 14.97
C ALA A 228 14.51 0.24 15.44
N LYS A 229 14.20 1.45 15.93
CA LYS A 229 12.81 1.84 16.25
C LYS A 229 11.91 1.75 15.02
N TRP A 230 12.41 2.14 13.84
CA TRP A 230 11.64 2.07 12.59
C TRP A 230 11.33 0.65 12.14
N ALA A 231 12.29 -0.27 12.22
CA ALA A 231 12.06 -1.67 11.92
C ALA A 231 11.01 -2.31 12.85
N MET A 232 11.02 -1.95 14.14
CA MET A 232 10.01 -2.44 15.10
C MET A 232 8.60 -1.93 14.78
N VAL A 233 8.45 -0.68 14.35
CA VAL A 233 7.15 -0.12 13.94
C VAL A 233 6.60 -0.88 12.72
N TYR A 234 7.44 -1.12 11.71
CA TYR A 234 7.03 -1.88 10.53
C TYR A 234 6.57 -3.31 10.90
N PHE A 235 7.37 -4.01 11.72
CA PHE A 235 7.02 -5.37 12.18
C PHE A 235 5.69 -5.37 12.95
N PHE A 236 5.47 -4.40 13.84
CA PHE A 236 4.23 -4.27 14.58
C PHE A 236 3.01 -4.09 13.67
N LEU A 237 3.11 -3.26 12.62
CA LEU A 237 2.02 -3.05 11.66
C LEU A 237 1.67 -4.33 10.89
N VAL A 238 2.68 -5.09 10.47
CA VAL A 238 2.49 -6.40 9.82
C VAL A 238 1.82 -7.38 10.76
N SER A 239 2.31 -7.51 12.00
CA SER A 239 1.70 -8.39 13.00
C SER A 239 0.25 -8.01 13.29
N ALA A 240 -0.07 -6.71 13.40
CA ALA A 240 -1.44 -6.24 13.63
C ALA A 240 -2.38 -6.61 12.47
N ALA A 241 -1.94 -6.48 11.22
CA ALA A 241 -2.71 -6.87 10.05
C ALA A 241 -3.00 -8.38 10.04
N VAL A 242 -1.97 -9.20 10.30
CA VAL A 242 -2.10 -10.67 10.33
C VAL A 242 -3.01 -11.12 11.48
N ILE A 243 -2.82 -10.58 12.69
CA ILE A 243 -3.67 -10.91 13.85
C ILE A 243 -5.13 -10.54 13.57
N GLY A 244 -5.39 -9.38 12.95
CA GLY A 244 -6.74 -8.96 12.55
C GLY A 244 -7.42 -9.97 11.62
N LEU A 245 -6.70 -10.49 10.62
CA LEU A 245 -7.19 -11.53 9.71
C LEU A 245 -7.42 -12.86 10.42
N LEU A 246 -6.49 -13.27 11.30
CA LEU A 246 -6.61 -14.52 12.06
C LEU A 246 -7.78 -14.48 13.03
N PHE A 247 -8.03 -13.34 13.69
CA PHE A 247 -9.15 -13.18 14.60
C PHE A 247 -10.47 -13.38 13.88
N GLN A 248 -10.60 -12.88 12.65
CA GLN A 248 -11.82 -13.06 11.85
C GLN A 248 -12.10 -14.53 11.48
N LEU A 249 -11.07 -15.39 11.37
CA LEU A 249 -11.25 -16.83 11.14
C LEU A 249 -11.88 -17.56 12.33
N VAL A 250 -11.85 -16.96 13.53
CA VAL A 250 -12.48 -17.53 14.74
C VAL A 250 -13.98 -17.22 14.81
N TYR A 251 -14.45 -16.18 14.08
CA TYR A 251 -15.83 -15.69 14.10
C TYR A 251 -16.61 -15.98 12.80
N LEU A 252 -16.03 -16.74 11.89
CA LEU A 252 -16.69 -17.35 10.73
C LEU A 252 -17.08 -18.80 11.04
#